data_AF-A0NUB8-F1
#
_entry.id   AF-A0NUB8-F1
#
_cell.length_a   1.000
_cell.length_b   1.000
_cell.length_c   1.000
_cell.angle_alpha   90.00
_cell.angle_beta   90.00
_cell.angle_gamma   90.00
#
_symmetry.space_group_name_H-M   'P 1'
#
loop_
_entity.id
_entity.type
_entity.pdbx_description
1 polymer ?
#
loop_
_entity_poly.entity_id
_entity_poly.type
_entity_poly.pdbx_seq_one_letter_code
_entity_poly.pdbx_strand_id
1 'polypeptide(L)'
;MNGQVRIAINSMRARLTVLGFNLAVITFLITDLPGRGGDTVNVAPIEHAIHFPEFTSLYMSLSLSFLAMVLYVISNVLDEQGTCDHWTLLLGDILMYLGLGNTIAAFFQPLFADISLMHLETSGQNTALRTLHLVLAAFAATAWIVAVYLGPVVSVLRSPFRRVHTLMVLAVYLVLVGLLTFLWDLATDLQRDLKGKEPYERHLPGRLFMPLEWFRSAQPANEIGKVTLIPDRWKASRHIVLWQLTGREGRDFSHV
;
A
#
# COMPACT_ATOMS: atom_id res chain seq x y z
N MET A 1 -31.43 16.10 -36.96
CA MET A 1 -31.14 16.74 -35.66
C MET A 1 -29.83 16.16 -35.15
N ASN A 2 -28.75 16.94 -35.23
CA ASN A 2 -27.38 16.54 -34.88
C ASN A 2 -27.21 16.56 -33.37
N GLY A 3 -27.45 15.43 -32.71
CA GLY A 3 -27.02 15.21 -31.32
C GLY A 3 -25.52 15.02 -31.27
N GLN A 4 -24.77 16.13 -31.34
CA GLN A 4 -23.31 16.12 -31.29
C GLN A 4 -22.81 15.49 -29.99
N VAL A 5 -21.91 14.52 -30.14
CA VAL A 5 -21.07 13.88 -29.13
C VAL A 5 -20.35 14.94 -28.29
N ARG A 6 -20.95 15.36 -27.16
CA ARG A 6 -20.35 16.34 -26.22
C ARG A 6 -19.76 15.68 -24.96
N ILE A 7 -20.03 14.40 -24.74
CA ILE A 7 -19.69 13.70 -23.49
C ILE A 7 -18.25 13.13 -23.52
N ALA A 8 -17.75 12.71 -24.68
CA ALA A 8 -16.44 12.05 -24.81
C ALA A 8 -15.24 12.98 -24.49
N ILE A 9 -15.23 14.22 -25.01
CA ILE A 9 -14.12 15.17 -24.82
C ILE A 9 -13.99 15.60 -23.35
N ASN A 10 -15.12 15.84 -22.67
CA ASN A 10 -15.12 16.22 -21.26
C ASN A 10 -14.57 15.10 -20.37
N SER A 11 -14.92 13.85 -20.66
CA SER A 11 -14.42 12.69 -19.94
C SER A 11 -12.91 12.52 -20.11
N MET A 12 -12.41 12.67 -21.36
CA MET A 12 -10.97 12.53 -21.62
C MET A 12 -10.14 13.62 -20.93
N ARG A 13 -10.63 14.87 -20.96
CA ARG A 13 -10.01 15.97 -20.21
C ARG A 13 -9.97 15.69 -18.71
N ALA A 14 -11.07 15.19 -18.13
CA ALA A 14 -11.10 14.86 -16.71
C ALA A 14 -10.06 13.79 -16.33
N ARG A 15 -9.91 12.72 -17.15
CA ARG A 15 -8.88 11.68 -16.96
C ARG A 15 -7.47 12.25 -16.98
N LEU A 16 -7.16 13.08 -17.97
CA LEU A 16 -5.85 13.72 -18.09
C LEU A 16 -5.57 14.69 -16.94
N THR A 17 -6.59 15.40 -16.45
CA THR A 17 -6.47 16.26 -15.26
C THR A 17 -6.16 15.45 -14.01
N VAL A 18 -6.85 14.33 -13.78
CA VAL A 18 -6.58 13.42 -12.65
C VAL A 18 -5.15 12.88 -12.74
N LEU A 19 -4.72 12.46 -13.93
CA LEU A 19 -3.37 11.95 -14.15
C LEU A 19 -2.31 13.03 -13.91
N GLY A 20 -2.50 14.24 -14.45
CA GLY A 20 -1.60 15.37 -14.22
C GLY A 20 -1.51 15.78 -12.75
N PHE A 21 -2.64 15.79 -12.04
CA PHE A 21 -2.68 16.01 -10.59
C PHE A 21 -1.90 14.91 -9.84
N ASN A 22 -2.12 13.64 -10.19
CA ASN A 22 -1.43 12.52 -9.56
C ASN A 22 0.09 12.64 -9.76
N LEU A 23 0.55 12.94 -10.98
CA LEU A 23 1.97 13.16 -11.28
C LEU A 23 2.57 14.33 -10.50
N ALA A 24 1.83 15.43 -10.34
CA ALA A 24 2.28 16.56 -9.54
C ALA A 24 2.46 16.15 -8.07
N VAL A 25 1.47 15.46 -7.49
CA VAL A 25 1.54 14.96 -6.11
C VAL A 25 2.72 14.00 -5.94
N ILE A 26 2.90 13.03 -6.84
CA ILE A 26 4.03 12.09 -6.79
C ILE A 26 5.37 12.84 -6.81
N THR A 27 5.50 13.85 -7.67
CA THR A 27 6.73 14.65 -7.78
C THR A 27 7.05 15.35 -6.46
N PHE A 28 6.05 15.99 -5.84
CA PHE A 28 6.23 16.61 -4.51
C PHE A 28 6.58 15.58 -3.43
N LEU A 29 5.94 14.41 -3.45
CA LEU A 29 6.20 13.38 -2.44
C LEU A 29 7.60 12.78 -2.58
N ILE A 30 8.07 12.53 -3.80
CA ILE A 30 9.44 12.04 -4.03
C ILE A 30 10.47 13.05 -3.52
N THR A 31 10.24 14.36 -3.71
CA THR A 31 11.17 15.39 -3.22
C THR A 31 11.14 15.58 -1.69
N ASP A 32 10.00 15.35 -1.06
CA ASP A 32 9.79 15.60 0.38
C ASP A 32 10.09 14.37 1.26
N LEU A 33 10.04 13.16 0.68
CA LEU A 33 10.29 11.89 1.35
C LEU A 33 11.57 11.82 2.21
N PRO A 34 12.74 12.33 1.76
CA PRO A 34 13.96 12.30 2.57
C PRO A 34 13.86 13.10 3.87
N GLY A 35 12.92 14.05 3.96
CA GLY A 35 12.69 14.90 5.14
C GLY A 35 11.60 14.39 6.08
N ARG A 36 10.89 13.31 5.73
CA ARG A 36 9.81 12.77 6.57
C ARG A 36 10.36 11.83 7.64
N GLY A 37 9.98 12.10 8.89
CA GLY A 37 10.25 11.23 10.04
C GLY A 37 9.60 9.85 9.89
N GLY A 38 9.80 8.98 10.88
CA GLY A 38 9.13 7.68 10.94
C GLY A 38 10.05 6.46 10.91
N ASP A 39 9.52 5.34 10.42
CA ASP A 39 10.21 4.04 10.34
C ASP A 39 11.24 4.02 9.17
N THR A 40 12.21 4.93 9.17
CA THR A 40 13.27 4.98 8.15
C THR A 40 14.44 4.03 8.38
N VAL A 41 15.19 3.72 7.33
CA VAL A 41 16.49 3.03 7.39
C VAL A 41 17.59 3.96 6.89
N ASN A 42 18.67 4.08 7.67
CA ASN A 42 19.90 4.69 7.20
C ASN A 42 20.79 3.61 6.57
N VAL A 43 20.94 3.65 5.25
CA VAL A 43 21.84 2.75 4.52
C VAL A 43 23.10 3.52 4.17
N ALA A 44 24.25 3.23 4.78
CA ALA A 44 25.52 3.78 4.32
C ALA A 44 25.77 3.26 2.88
N PRO A 45 26.06 4.11 1.86
CA PRO A 45 26.59 5.48 1.88
C PRO A 45 25.56 6.61 1.60
N ILE A 46 24.26 6.33 1.68
CA ILE A 46 23.21 7.30 1.40
C ILE A 46 23.00 8.19 2.63
N GLU A 47 23.20 9.49 2.49
CA GLU A 47 23.13 10.47 3.59
C GLU A 47 21.71 10.68 4.16
N HIS A 48 20.69 10.11 3.52
CA HIS A 48 19.28 10.31 3.86
C HIS A 48 18.61 9.00 4.24
N ALA A 49 17.70 9.09 5.22
CA ALA A 49 16.93 7.97 5.72
C ALA A 49 15.85 7.58 4.68
N ILE A 50 15.78 6.30 4.32
CA ILE A 50 14.91 5.80 3.23
C ILE A 50 13.72 5.02 3.81
N HIS A 51 12.54 5.32 3.28
CA HIS A 51 11.28 4.60 3.48
C HIS A 51 10.99 3.70 2.26
N PHE A 52 11.50 2.46 2.27
CA PHE A 52 11.50 1.61 1.07
C PHE A 52 10.09 1.31 0.51
N PRO A 53 9.08 0.95 1.32
CA PRO A 53 7.72 0.74 0.82
C PRO A 53 7.13 1.97 0.13
N GLU A 54 7.32 3.14 0.71
CA GLU A 54 6.80 4.43 0.24
C GLU A 54 7.46 4.85 -1.06
N PHE A 55 8.80 4.75 -1.16
CA PHE A 55 9.53 4.98 -2.40
C PHE A 55 9.06 4.03 -3.51
N THR A 56 8.96 2.74 -3.19
CA THR A 56 8.51 1.72 -4.15
C THR A 56 7.11 2.05 -4.67
N SER A 57 6.18 2.37 -3.78
CA SER A 57 4.80 2.72 -4.14
C SER A 57 4.74 4.00 -5.00
N LEU A 58 5.54 5.02 -4.72
CA LEU A 58 5.56 6.25 -5.53
C LEU A 58 6.16 6.03 -6.91
N TYR A 59 7.24 5.26 -7.03
CA TYR A 59 7.80 4.92 -8.34
C TYR A 59 6.85 4.03 -9.14
N MET A 60 6.16 3.08 -8.50
CA MET A 60 5.11 2.30 -9.17
C MET A 60 3.95 3.20 -9.61
N SER A 61 3.51 4.13 -8.77
CA SER A 61 2.48 5.11 -9.14
C SER A 61 2.90 5.97 -10.33
N LEU A 62 4.17 6.41 -10.35
CA LEU A 62 4.75 7.19 -11.44
C LEU A 62 4.74 6.38 -12.75
N SER A 63 5.23 5.15 -12.71
CA SER A 63 5.26 4.25 -13.87
C SER A 63 3.87 3.94 -14.40
N LEU A 64 2.91 3.63 -13.51
CA LEU A 64 1.51 3.39 -13.89
C LEU A 64 0.86 4.62 -14.50
N SER A 65 1.13 5.81 -13.97
CA SER A 65 0.62 7.08 -14.49
C SER A 65 1.17 7.38 -15.89
N PHE A 66 2.47 7.16 -16.12
CA PHE A 66 3.04 7.30 -17.47
C PHE A 66 2.48 6.27 -18.45
N LEU A 67 2.33 5.01 -18.02
CA LEU A 67 1.76 3.98 -18.87
C LEU A 67 0.30 4.27 -19.22
N ALA A 68 -0.50 4.74 -18.27
CA ALA A 68 -1.86 5.21 -18.51
C ALA A 68 -1.90 6.35 -19.55
N MET A 69 -1.00 7.32 -19.42
CA MET A 69 -0.88 8.44 -20.37
C MET A 69 -0.55 7.94 -21.79
N VAL A 70 0.39 7.00 -21.92
CA VAL A 70 0.73 6.40 -23.22
C VAL A 70 -0.46 5.65 -23.81
N LEU A 71 -1.18 4.86 -23.02
CA LEU A 71 -2.37 4.14 -23.50
C LEU A 71 -3.50 5.08 -23.94
N TYR A 72 -3.66 6.20 -23.26
CA TYR A 72 -4.58 7.26 -23.66
C TYR A 72 -4.18 7.90 -25.00
N VAL A 73 -2.89 8.16 -25.23
CA VAL A 73 -2.40 8.64 -26.52
C VAL A 73 -2.65 7.59 -27.61
N ILE A 74 -2.33 6.32 -27.35
CA ILE A 74 -2.57 5.21 -28.29
C ILE A 74 -4.08 5.10 -28.61
N SER A 75 -4.94 5.19 -27.60
CA SER A 75 -6.39 5.16 -27.81
C SER A 75 -6.89 6.28 -28.71
N ASN A 76 -6.30 7.47 -28.64
CA ASN A 76 -6.66 8.60 -29.49
C ASN A 76 -6.15 8.42 -30.92
N VAL A 77 -4.95 7.86 -31.10
CA VAL A 77 -4.36 7.64 -32.44
C VAL A 77 -5.08 6.53 -33.19
N LEU A 78 -5.51 5.48 -32.49
CA LEU A 78 -6.22 4.34 -33.08
C LEU A 78 -7.71 4.61 -33.33
N ASP A 79 -8.20 5.78 -32.93
CA ASP A 79 -9.60 6.17 -33.11
C ASP A 79 -9.74 7.33 -34.09
N GLU A 80 -10.07 6.99 -35.33
CA GLU A 80 -10.29 7.94 -36.43
C GLU A 80 -11.49 8.87 -36.20
N GLN A 81 -12.44 8.49 -35.33
CA GLN A 81 -13.68 9.24 -35.08
C GLN A 81 -13.56 10.14 -33.83
N GLY A 82 -12.51 9.97 -33.03
CA GLY A 82 -12.28 10.73 -31.80
C GLY A 82 -13.29 10.39 -30.69
N THR A 83 -13.92 9.22 -30.73
CA THR A 83 -14.92 8.78 -29.73
C THR A 83 -14.29 8.09 -28.51
N CYS A 84 -12.99 7.82 -28.57
CA CYS A 84 -12.17 7.03 -27.65
C CYS A 84 -12.67 5.58 -27.45
N ASP A 85 -13.02 4.88 -28.53
CA ASP A 85 -13.67 3.55 -28.46
C ASP A 85 -12.70 2.34 -28.54
N HIS A 86 -11.43 2.53 -28.16
CA HIS A 86 -10.47 1.42 -28.13
C HIS A 86 -10.29 0.82 -26.73
N TRP A 87 -10.05 -0.49 -26.64
CA TRP A 87 -9.90 -1.20 -25.36
C TRP A 87 -8.71 -0.68 -24.52
N THR A 88 -7.74 -0.04 -25.17
CA THR A 88 -6.60 0.62 -24.51
C THR A 88 -7.06 1.76 -23.60
N LEU A 89 -8.21 2.39 -23.87
CA LEU A 89 -8.81 3.38 -22.97
C LEU A 89 -9.18 2.76 -21.62
N LEU A 90 -9.83 1.60 -21.63
CA LEU A 90 -10.21 0.89 -20.40
C LEU A 90 -8.97 0.48 -19.60
N LEU A 91 -7.94 -0.02 -20.29
CA LEU A 91 -6.69 -0.36 -19.63
C LEU A 91 -6.02 0.88 -19.03
N GLY A 92 -6.01 2.02 -19.74
CA GLY A 92 -5.54 3.29 -19.23
C GLY A 92 -6.28 3.76 -17.98
N ASP A 93 -7.61 3.62 -17.95
CA ASP A 93 -8.43 3.94 -16.77
C ASP A 93 -8.00 3.10 -15.56
N ILE A 94 -7.78 1.79 -15.75
CA ILE A 94 -7.33 0.91 -14.66
C ILE A 94 -5.96 1.31 -14.13
N LEU A 95 -4.99 1.56 -15.02
CA LEU A 95 -3.65 1.97 -14.61
C LEU A 95 -3.66 3.32 -13.88
N MET A 96 -4.48 4.26 -14.34
CA MET A 96 -4.68 5.55 -13.69
C MET A 96 -5.20 5.37 -12.25
N TYR A 97 -6.22 4.53 -12.07
CA TYR A 97 -6.79 4.23 -10.76
C TYR A 97 -5.81 3.50 -9.82
N LEU A 98 -5.08 2.51 -10.34
CA LEU A 98 -4.04 1.80 -9.57
C LEU A 98 -2.88 2.73 -9.18
N GLY A 99 -2.46 3.62 -10.08
CA GLY A 99 -1.47 4.65 -9.78
C GLY A 99 -1.95 5.54 -8.64
N LEU A 100 -3.18 6.07 -8.75
CA LEU A 100 -3.76 6.89 -7.70
C LEU A 100 -3.82 6.17 -6.34
N GLY A 101 -4.20 4.89 -6.33
CA GLY A 101 -4.17 4.06 -5.12
C GLY A 101 -2.79 3.97 -4.46
N ASN A 102 -1.73 3.77 -5.26
CA ASN A 102 -0.35 3.75 -4.77
C ASN A 102 0.12 5.13 -4.27
N THR A 103 -0.32 6.23 -4.89
CA THR A 103 -0.03 7.58 -4.38
C THR A 103 -0.68 7.82 -3.02
N ILE A 104 -1.95 7.44 -2.86
CA ILE A 104 -2.68 7.56 -1.59
C ILE A 104 -1.96 6.75 -0.51
N ALA A 105 -1.59 5.51 -0.82
CA ALA A 105 -0.84 4.64 0.07
C ALA A 105 0.46 5.29 0.56
N ALA A 106 1.29 5.75 -0.37
CA ALA A 106 2.57 6.37 -0.05
C ALA A 106 2.44 7.74 0.64
N PHE A 107 1.34 8.45 0.44
CA PHE A 107 1.09 9.73 1.10
C PHE A 107 0.75 9.53 2.59
N PHE A 108 -0.20 8.64 2.88
CA PHE A 108 -0.78 8.51 4.23
C PHE A 108 0.06 7.64 5.17
N GLN A 109 0.80 6.67 4.64
CA GLN A 109 1.58 5.78 5.49
C GLN A 109 2.64 6.46 6.37
N PRO A 110 3.53 7.33 5.84
CA PRO A 110 4.50 8.02 6.69
C PRO A 110 3.80 8.92 7.70
N LEU A 111 2.67 9.55 7.33
CA LEU A 111 1.86 10.34 8.24
C LEU A 111 1.34 9.52 9.43
N PHE A 112 0.88 8.30 9.20
CA PHE A 112 0.44 7.42 10.29
C PHE A 112 1.59 6.95 11.17
N ALA A 113 2.77 6.72 10.60
CA ALA A 113 3.98 6.42 11.37
C ALA A 113 4.35 7.59 12.30
N ASP A 114 4.36 8.82 11.79
CA ASP A 114 4.66 10.03 12.57
C ASP A 114 3.64 10.26 13.71
N ILE A 115 2.35 10.11 13.42
CA ILE A 115 1.31 10.23 14.46
C ILE A 115 1.47 9.15 15.53
N SER A 116 1.86 7.94 15.15
CA SER A 116 2.11 6.84 16.08
C SER A 116 3.31 7.13 16.98
N LEU A 117 4.39 7.71 16.43
CA LEU A 117 5.55 8.14 17.21
C LEU A 117 5.19 9.25 18.21
N MET A 118 4.45 10.29 17.78
CA MET A 118 3.96 11.35 18.68
C MET A 118 3.05 10.80 19.79
N HIS A 119 2.26 9.77 19.49
CA HIS A 119 1.42 9.11 20.48
C HIS A 119 2.25 8.36 21.53
N LEU A 120 3.38 7.76 21.14
CA LEU A 120 4.30 7.10 22.07
C LEU A 120 5.00 8.11 22.99
N GLU A 121 5.46 9.24 22.46
CA GLU A 121 6.10 10.30 23.26
C GLU A 121 5.15 10.93 24.28
N THR A 122 3.86 11.00 23.96
CA THR A 122 2.81 11.53 24.85
C THR A 122 2.24 10.49 25.82
N SER A 123 2.96 9.39 26.08
CA SER A 123 2.58 8.28 26.96
C SER A 123 1.28 7.55 26.58
N GLY A 124 0.83 7.69 25.33
CA GLY A 124 -0.40 7.05 24.82
C GLY A 124 -1.71 7.62 25.38
N GLN A 125 -1.67 8.67 26.21
CA GLN A 125 -2.86 9.24 26.85
C GLN A 125 -3.53 10.34 26.01
N ASN A 126 -2.90 10.77 24.91
CA ASN A 126 -3.43 11.85 24.09
C ASN A 126 -4.56 11.34 23.17
N THR A 127 -5.80 11.47 23.66
CA THR A 127 -7.03 11.10 22.94
C THR A 127 -7.23 11.90 21.65
N ALA A 128 -6.72 13.13 21.57
CA ALA A 128 -6.80 13.95 20.37
C ALA A 128 -5.96 13.36 19.22
N LEU A 129 -4.72 12.92 19.50
CA LEU A 129 -3.86 12.27 18.50
C LEU A 129 -4.47 10.95 18.00
N ARG A 130 -5.05 10.15 18.91
CA ARG A 130 -5.74 8.91 18.52
C ARG A 130 -6.96 9.19 17.64
N THR A 131 -7.77 10.19 18.00
CA THR A 131 -8.95 10.58 17.21
C THR A 131 -8.52 11.09 15.82
N LEU A 132 -7.47 11.91 15.76
CA LEU A 132 -6.90 12.40 14.51
C LEU A 132 -6.42 11.24 13.62
N HIS A 133 -5.68 10.28 14.17
CA HIS A 133 -5.24 9.08 13.45
C HIS A 133 -6.44 8.33 12.85
N LEU A 134 -7.46 8.02 13.66
CA LEU A 134 -8.63 7.25 13.20
C LEU A 134 -9.41 7.96 12.10
N VAL A 135 -9.61 9.28 12.23
CA VAL A 135 -10.31 10.08 11.22
C VAL A 135 -9.52 10.09 9.91
N LEU A 136 -8.22 10.36 9.98
CA LEU A 136 -7.34 10.34 8.80
C LEU A 136 -7.29 8.95 8.15
N ALA A 137 -7.20 7.88 8.96
CA ALA A 137 -7.25 6.50 8.48
C ALA A 137 -8.56 6.19 7.76
N ALA A 138 -9.71 6.66 8.27
CA ALA A 138 -10.99 6.48 7.60
C ALA A 138 -11.08 7.19 6.25
N PHE A 139 -10.59 8.44 6.15
CA PHE A 139 -10.54 9.17 4.88
C PHE A 139 -9.58 8.51 3.89
N ALA A 140 -8.38 8.15 4.33
CA ALA A 140 -7.39 7.46 3.52
C ALA A 140 -7.94 6.11 3.01
N ALA A 141 -8.55 5.32 3.91
CA ALA A 141 -9.16 4.03 3.61
C ALA A 141 -10.22 4.16 2.52
N THR A 142 -11.09 5.14 2.66
CA THR A 142 -12.17 5.41 1.71
C THR A 142 -11.60 5.80 0.35
N ALA A 143 -10.65 6.74 0.31
CA ALA A 143 -10.02 7.17 -0.93
C ALA A 143 -9.30 6.02 -1.64
N TRP A 144 -8.57 5.20 -0.88
CA TRP A 144 -7.84 4.05 -1.40
C TRP A 144 -8.77 2.96 -1.94
N ILE A 145 -9.82 2.59 -1.20
CA ILE A 145 -10.83 1.59 -1.65
C ILE A 145 -11.52 2.07 -2.93
N VAL A 146 -11.86 3.36 -2.99
CA VAL A 146 -12.49 3.94 -4.19
C VAL A 146 -11.52 3.88 -5.38
N ALA A 147 -10.25 4.22 -5.18
CA ALA A 147 -9.25 4.17 -6.24
C ALA A 147 -8.94 2.74 -6.69
N VAL A 148 -8.67 1.82 -5.78
CA VAL A 148 -8.20 0.47 -6.12
C VAL A 148 -9.34 -0.43 -6.56
N TYR A 149 -10.52 -0.36 -5.95
CA TYR A 149 -11.60 -1.29 -6.25
C TYR A 149 -12.75 -0.66 -7.00
N LEU A 150 -13.33 0.43 -6.48
CA LEU A 150 -14.58 0.95 -7.03
C LEU A 150 -14.38 1.53 -8.43
N GLY A 151 -13.31 2.30 -8.65
CA GLY A 151 -12.96 2.89 -9.94
C GLY A 151 -12.83 1.83 -11.04
N PRO A 152 -11.91 0.85 -10.90
CA PRO A 152 -11.74 -0.22 -11.87
C PRO A 152 -13.02 -1.04 -12.11
N VAL A 153 -13.78 -1.36 -11.06
CA VAL A 153 -15.05 -2.09 -11.19
C VAL A 153 -16.06 -1.29 -12.02
N VAL A 154 -16.23 0.02 -11.72
CA VAL A 154 -17.14 0.88 -12.48
C VAL A 154 -16.69 1.02 -13.93
N SER A 155 -15.40 1.15 -14.20
CA SER A 155 -14.86 1.22 -15.56
C SER A 155 -15.12 -0.06 -16.36
N VAL A 156 -14.94 -1.23 -15.73
CA VAL A 156 -15.21 -2.54 -16.35
C VAL A 156 -16.72 -2.72 -16.60
N LEU A 157 -17.58 -2.39 -15.63
CA LEU A 157 -19.03 -2.53 -15.74
C LEU A 157 -19.64 -1.61 -16.80
N ARG A 158 -19.09 -0.42 -16.97
CA ARG A 158 -19.53 0.54 -18.00
C ARG A 158 -18.85 0.34 -19.35
N SER A 159 -17.97 -0.64 -19.49
CA SER A 159 -17.21 -0.84 -20.73
C SER A 159 -18.15 -1.25 -21.88
N PRO A 160 -18.14 -0.54 -23.03
CA PRO A 160 -18.93 -0.91 -24.20
C PRO A 160 -18.29 -2.04 -25.03
N PHE A 161 -17.17 -2.62 -24.55
CA PHE A 161 -16.33 -3.52 -25.33
C PHE A 161 -16.83 -4.97 -25.32
N ARG A 162 -16.37 -5.74 -26.31
CA ARG A 162 -16.63 -7.19 -26.37
C ARG A 162 -16.09 -7.87 -25.10
N ARG A 163 -16.84 -8.85 -24.59
CA ARG A 163 -16.54 -9.60 -23.34
C ARG A 163 -15.10 -10.09 -23.24
N VAL A 164 -14.48 -10.49 -24.35
CA VAL A 164 -13.09 -10.98 -24.37
C VAL A 164 -12.10 -9.90 -23.91
N HIS A 165 -12.22 -8.67 -24.44
CA HIS A 165 -11.34 -7.56 -24.04
C HIS A 165 -11.58 -7.15 -22.59
N THR A 166 -12.84 -7.10 -22.17
CA THR A 166 -13.20 -6.80 -20.77
C THR A 166 -12.63 -7.84 -19.80
N LEU A 167 -12.70 -9.14 -20.14
CA LEU A 167 -12.11 -10.22 -19.34
C LEU A 167 -10.58 -10.17 -19.34
N MET A 168 -9.96 -9.87 -20.48
CA MET A 168 -8.52 -9.69 -20.57
C MET A 168 -8.05 -8.55 -19.67
N VAL A 169 -8.71 -7.40 -19.74
CA VAL A 169 -8.38 -6.23 -18.92
C VAL A 169 -8.62 -6.50 -17.42
N LEU A 170 -9.68 -7.24 -17.08
CA LEU A 170 -9.92 -7.69 -15.71
C LEU A 170 -8.81 -8.64 -15.21
N ALA A 171 -8.36 -9.58 -16.04
CA ALA A 171 -7.26 -10.47 -15.71
C ALA A 171 -5.95 -9.68 -15.48
N VAL A 172 -5.65 -8.72 -16.36
CA VAL A 172 -4.51 -7.81 -16.20
C VAL A 172 -4.62 -7.02 -14.90
N TYR A 173 -5.80 -6.48 -14.58
CA TYR A 173 -6.03 -5.78 -13.31
C TYR A 173 -5.73 -6.66 -12.10
N LEU A 174 -6.24 -7.89 -12.05
CA LEU A 174 -5.99 -8.82 -10.94
C LEU A 174 -4.49 -9.16 -10.80
N VAL A 175 -3.81 -9.38 -11.92
CA VAL A 175 -2.35 -9.62 -11.94
C VAL A 175 -1.60 -8.39 -11.42
N LEU A 176 -1.98 -7.18 -11.83
CA LEU A 176 -1.34 -5.95 -11.37
C LEU A 176 -1.56 -5.71 -9.88
N VAL A 177 -2.76 -5.93 -9.36
CA VAL A 177 -3.01 -5.83 -7.90
C VAL A 177 -2.15 -6.84 -7.13
N GLY A 178 -2.06 -8.09 -7.61
CA GLY A 178 -1.17 -9.09 -7.02
C GLY A 178 0.30 -8.71 -7.07
N LEU A 179 0.77 -8.15 -8.19
CA LEU A 179 2.16 -7.71 -8.35
C LEU A 179 2.47 -6.51 -7.45
N LEU A 180 1.57 -5.53 -7.36
CA LEU A 180 1.76 -4.34 -6.53
C LEU A 180 1.81 -4.70 -5.04
N THR A 181 0.90 -5.56 -4.58
CA THR A 181 0.92 -6.07 -3.20
C THR A 181 2.18 -6.89 -2.91
N PHE A 182 2.63 -7.71 -3.85
CA PHE A 182 3.89 -8.45 -3.72
C PHE A 182 5.12 -7.54 -3.63
N LEU A 183 5.21 -6.51 -4.48
CA LEU A 183 6.33 -5.57 -4.46
C LEU A 183 6.38 -4.76 -3.17
N TRP A 184 5.21 -4.37 -2.67
CA TRP A 184 5.06 -3.72 -1.38
C TRP A 184 5.60 -4.60 -0.23
N ASP A 185 5.23 -5.88 -0.23
CA ASP A 185 5.70 -6.86 0.74
C ASP A 185 7.21 -7.00 0.70
N LEU A 186 7.78 -7.12 -0.50
CA LEU A 186 9.21 -7.23 -0.70
C LEU A 186 9.95 -5.99 -0.16
N ALA A 187 9.42 -4.80 -0.42
CA ALA A 187 10.00 -3.55 0.08
C ALA A 187 9.93 -3.44 1.61
N THR A 188 8.84 -3.94 2.21
CA THR A 188 8.66 -3.97 3.66
C THR A 188 9.59 -4.99 4.31
N ASP A 189 9.72 -6.20 3.74
CA ASP A 189 10.64 -7.23 4.21
C ASP A 189 12.09 -6.72 4.17
N LEU A 190 12.49 -6.09 3.06
CA LEU A 190 13.80 -5.48 2.91
C LEU A 190 14.07 -4.41 3.97
N GLN A 191 13.10 -3.52 4.19
CA GLN A 191 13.22 -2.49 5.22
C GLN A 191 13.42 -3.06 6.62
N ARG A 192 12.74 -4.17 6.96
CA ARG A 192 12.85 -4.82 8.27
C ARG A 192 14.18 -5.54 8.43
N ASP A 193 14.63 -6.24 7.40
CA ASP A 193 15.91 -6.94 7.37
C ASP A 193 17.07 -5.95 7.60
N LEU A 194 17.04 -4.81 6.91
CA LEU A 194 18.01 -3.73 7.12
C LEU A 194 17.98 -3.11 8.53
N LYS A 195 16.87 -3.28 9.28
CA LYS A 195 16.76 -2.89 10.70
C LYS A 195 17.14 -4.00 11.67
N GLY A 196 17.53 -5.18 11.19
CA GLY A 196 17.76 -6.36 12.03
C GLY A 196 16.50 -6.85 12.74
N LYS A 197 15.31 -6.57 12.21
CA LYS A 197 14.03 -7.08 12.73
C LYS A 197 13.73 -8.45 12.10
N GLU A 198 13.08 -9.34 12.84
CA GLU A 198 12.73 -10.67 12.32
C GLU A 198 11.88 -10.59 11.04
N PRO A 199 12.06 -11.57 10.13
CA PRO A 199 11.30 -11.65 8.88
C PRO A 199 9.80 -11.74 9.18
N TYR A 200 9.02 -10.99 8.43
CA TYR A 200 7.58 -10.90 8.60
C TYR A 200 6.89 -12.15 8.01
N GLU A 201 5.94 -12.76 8.74
CA GLU A 201 5.11 -13.83 8.17
C GLU A 201 4.23 -13.27 7.04
N ARG A 202 4.46 -13.73 5.81
CA ARG A 202 3.74 -13.27 4.62
C ARG A 202 2.29 -13.72 4.63
N HIS A 203 1.39 -12.88 5.13
CA HIS A 203 -0.05 -13.09 5.01
C HIS A 203 -0.63 -12.27 3.83
N LEU A 204 -0.51 -12.82 2.62
CA LEU A 204 -1.09 -12.29 1.37
C LEU A 204 -2.55 -11.77 1.49
N PRO A 205 -3.51 -12.46 2.15
CA PRO A 205 -4.91 -12.00 2.15
C PRO A 205 -5.16 -10.76 3.03
N GLY A 206 -4.35 -10.55 4.09
CA GLY A 206 -4.51 -9.38 4.96
C GLY A 206 -4.11 -8.07 4.28
N ARG A 207 -3.23 -8.15 3.29
CA ARG A 207 -2.58 -6.99 2.65
C ARG A 207 -3.21 -6.53 1.35
N LEU A 208 -4.10 -7.33 0.78
CA LEU A 208 -5.08 -6.82 -0.20
C LEU A 208 -5.87 -5.65 0.40
N PHE A 209 -6.03 -5.59 1.73
CA PHE A 209 -6.69 -4.50 2.41
C PHE A 209 -5.70 -3.65 3.21
N MET A 210 -4.85 -2.91 2.50
CA MET A 210 -3.95 -1.91 3.09
C MET A 210 -4.62 -1.00 4.16
N PRO A 211 -5.89 -0.56 4.00
CA PRO A 211 -6.58 0.20 5.03
C PRO A 211 -6.64 -0.46 6.41
N LEU A 212 -6.68 -1.80 6.49
CA LEU A 212 -6.71 -2.51 7.77
C LEU A 212 -5.41 -2.30 8.56
N GLU A 213 -4.28 -2.15 7.89
CA GLU A 213 -3.00 -1.88 8.54
C GLU A 213 -3.00 -0.49 9.20
N TRP A 214 -3.63 0.52 8.57
CA TRP A 214 -3.75 1.88 9.12
C TRP A 214 -4.62 1.93 10.39
N PHE A 215 -5.68 1.14 10.45
CA PHE A 215 -6.47 1.02 11.67
C PHE A 215 -5.74 0.24 12.76
N ARG A 216 -4.94 -0.77 12.39
CA ARG A 216 -4.13 -1.53 13.34
C ARG A 216 -3.02 -0.65 13.96
N SER A 217 -2.41 0.24 13.19
CA SER A 217 -1.41 1.19 13.72
C SER A 217 -1.99 2.22 14.70
N ALA A 218 -3.31 2.44 14.67
CA ALA A 218 -3.98 3.35 15.61
C ALA A 218 -4.24 2.74 17.00
N GLN A 219 -3.98 1.44 17.20
CA GLN A 219 -4.17 0.76 18.48
C GLN A 219 -2.91 0.85 19.36
N PRO A 220 -3.03 1.18 20.66
CA PRO A 220 -1.88 1.21 21.57
C PRO A 220 -1.30 -0.20 21.74
N ALA A 221 0.03 -0.30 21.82
CA ALA A 221 0.79 -1.55 21.91
C ALA A 221 0.34 -2.50 23.05
N ASN A 222 -0.40 -2.01 24.03
CA ASN A 222 -0.91 -2.79 25.16
C ASN A 222 -2.09 -3.71 24.83
N GLU A 223 -2.71 -3.62 23.65
CA GLU A 223 -3.81 -4.52 23.24
C GLU A 223 -3.40 -5.66 22.30
N ILE A 224 -2.21 -5.59 21.70
CA ILE A 224 -1.72 -6.63 20.76
C ILE A 224 -1.34 -7.94 21.49
N GLY A 225 -1.15 -7.89 22.82
CA GLY A 225 -0.97 -9.08 23.65
C GLY A 225 -2.24 -9.87 24.00
N LYS A 226 -3.44 -9.45 23.55
CA LYS A 226 -4.72 -10.07 24.00
C LYS A 226 -5.64 -10.62 22.91
N VAL A 227 -5.25 -10.60 21.64
CA VAL A 227 -6.04 -11.25 20.57
C VAL A 227 -5.24 -12.36 19.89
N THR A 228 -4.79 -13.32 20.68
CA THR A 228 -4.65 -14.71 20.21
C THR A 228 -5.92 -15.44 20.63
N LEU A 229 -6.94 -15.43 19.77
CA LEU A 229 -8.03 -16.39 19.84
C LEU A 229 -7.48 -17.75 19.37
N ILE A 230 -6.73 -18.42 20.25
CA ILE A 230 -6.47 -19.85 20.15
C ILE A 230 -6.98 -20.45 21.45
N PRO A 231 -8.04 -21.27 21.44
CA PRO A 231 -8.59 -21.83 22.66
C PRO A 231 -7.58 -22.79 23.33
N ASP A 232 -7.42 -22.60 24.64
CA ASP A 232 -6.57 -23.34 25.60
C ASP A 232 -6.88 -24.85 25.70
N ARG A 233 -6.67 -25.61 24.61
CA ARG A 233 -6.93 -27.06 24.64
C ARG A 233 -5.88 -27.98 24.01
N TRP A 234 -4.65 -27.52 23.81
CA TRP A 234 -3.56 -28.40 23.33
C TRP A 234 -2.20 -28.13 23.98
N LYS A 235 -2.15 -27.81 25.27
CA LYS A 235 -0.94 -27.96 26.10
C LYS A 235 -1.02 -29.24 26.94
N ALA A 236 -0.95 -30.37 26.25
CA ALA A 236 -0.54 -31.62 26.86
C ALA A 236 0.23 -32.43 25.81
N SER A 237 1.37 -32.97 26.22
CA SER A 237 2.25 -33.87 25.46
C SER A 237 3.17 -33.22 24.42
N ARG A 238 4.41 -32.92 24.85
CA ARG A 238 5.66 -33.52 24.33
C ARG A 238 6.86 -32.59 24.58
N HIS A 239 7.43 -32.66 25.77
CA HIS A 239 8.87 -32.45 25.96
C HIS A 239 9.35 -33.37 27.09
N ILE A 240 9.76 -34.58 26.70
CA ILE A 240 10.78 -35.32 27.42
C ILE A 240 11.88 -35.61 26.39
N VAL A 241 13.13 -35.58 26.88
CA VAL A 241 14.35 -36.16 26.29
C VAL A 241 15.09 -35.19 25.36
N LEU A 242 16.36 -34.80 25.52
CA LEU A 242 17.51 -35.27 26.31
C LEU A 242 18.51 -34.09 26.38
N TRP A 243 19.16 -33.83 27.51
CA TRP A 243 20.61 -33.57 27.62
C TRP A 243 20.94 -33.42 29.11
N GLN A 244 21.31 -34.55 29.70
CA GLN A 244 22.00 -34.64 30.98
C GLN A 244 23.24 -35.50 30.72
N LEU A 245 24.37 -35.11 31.31
CA LEU A 245 25.65 -35.82 31.51
C LEU A 245 26.85 -35.36 30.68
N THR A 246 27.51 -34.32 31.20
CA THR A 246 28.93 -34.30 31.64
C THR A 246 29.03 -33.10 32.60
N GLY A 247 29.37 -33.14 33.89
CA GLY A 247 30.08 -34.11 34.73
C GLY A 247 31.30 -33.43 35.36
N ARG A 248 31.21 -33.04 36.66
CA ARG A 248 32.29 -32.56 37.59
C ARG A 248 32.92 -31.19 37.28
N GLU A 249 33.29 -30.31 38.20
CA GLU A 249 33.53 -30.19 39.66
C GLU A 249 33.44 -28.67 39.95
N GLY A 250 32.84 -28.12 41.00
CA GLY A 250 33.22 -28.16 42.40
C GLY A 250 32.93 -26.77 43.04
N ARG A 251 32.30 -26.79 44.25
CA ARG A 251 32.38 -25.86 45.41
C ARG A 251 32.89 -24.42 45.18
N ASP A 252 32.27 -23.33 45.67
CA ASP A 252 31.87 -23.04 47.05
C ASP A 252 30.83 -21.89 47.11
N PHE A 253 29.91 -21.98 48.07
CA PHE A 253 29.15 -20.85 48.60
C PHE A 253 29.62 -20.62 50.04
N SER A 254 30.30 -19.51 50.32
CA SER A 254 30.24 -18.80 51.61
C SER A 254 31.19 -17.59 51.68
N HIS A 255 30.63 -16.49 52.22
CA HIS A 255 31.24 -15.37 52.96
C HIS A 255 31.48 -14.01 52.27
N VAL A 256 30.74 -13.04 52.83
CA VAL A 256 30.86 -11.56 52.87
C VAL A 256 30.29 -10.78 51.69
#